data_AF-A0A0F3GX86-F1
#
_entry.id   AF-A0A0F3GX86-F1
#
_cell.length_a   1.000
_cell.length_b   1.000
_cell.length_c   1.000
_cell.angle_alpha   90.00
_cell.angle_beta   90.00
_cell.angle_gamma   90.00
#
_symmetry.space_group_name_H-M   'P 1'
#
loop_
_entity.id
_entity.type
_entity.pdbx_description
1 polymer ?
#
loop_
_entity_poly.entity_id
_entity_poly.type
_entity_poly.pdbx_seq_one_letter_code
_entity_poly.pdbx_strand_id
1 'polypeptide(L)'
;MPGGGLRRDRCNPWSSQERSLERQGNFPPSFFTSLLLQFRLPKTGQTASYSTGDDGALQRGVAWPSPRFTAGTNTVTDNLTGLMWTKDANLPASTKTWQQALDYVASMNNGAGTYGYTDWRLPNRKELFSLLDRATYNPSLPTGHPFTNVQSDVYWSSTSCAGIASGAWVVHMSGGTVYAPDKSYVSYVWPVRSGHVDNLVNLAISKAGTGSGTVTSSPAGINCGSTCSASFYPDTSVTLTATADSGSTFTGWSVDCTGTSSTCPVTMSAAKNVTATFATVAPTATVPTFNEYGAIILMVLSGLVLMRKLRARP
;
A
#
# COMPACT_ATOMS: atom_id res chain seq x y z
N MET A 1 53.03 -1.43 7.39
CA MET A 1 52.31 -1.33 6.08
C MET A 1 52.92 -2.36 5.15
N PRO A 2 52.17 -3.04 4.26
CA PRO A 2 50.93 -2.60 3.60
C PRO A 2 49.69 -3.31 4.19
N GLY A 3 48.56 -2.65 4.39
CA GLY A 3 47.75 -2.05 3.34
C GLY A 3 46.58 -3.00 3.02
N GLY A 4 45.76 -3.32 4.02
CA GLY A 4 44.58 -4.16 3.89
C GLY A 4 43.45 -3.42 3.19
N GLY A 5 43.62 -3.18 1.88
CA GLY A 5 42.58 -2.62 1.03
C GLY A 5 41.33 -3.49 1.11
N LEU A 6 40.20 -2.89 1.52
CA LEU A 6 38.88 -3.48 1.39
C LEU A 6 38.71 -3.91 -0.06
N ARG A 7 38.71 -5.23 -0.30
CA ARG A 7 38.60 -5.86 -1.62
C ARG A 7 37.18 -5.67 -2.17
N ARG A 8 36.87 -4.44 -2.60
CA ARG A 8 35.53 -4.01 -3.07
C ARG A 8 35.10 -4.69 -4.38
N ASP A 9 36.03 -5.24 -5.16
CA ASP A 9 35.75 -5.64 -6.54
C ASP A 9 35.34 -7.11 -6.74
N ARG A 10 35.47 -7.97 -5.72
CA ARG A 10 35.13 -9.41 -5.84
C ARG A 10 33.68 -9.72 -5.47
N CYS A 11 33.06 -8.86 -4.67
CA CYS A 11 31.67 -8.96 -4.30
C CYS A 11 30.90 -7.96 -5.14
N ASN A 12 30.51 -8.34 -6.36
CA ASN A 12 29.76 -7.43 -7.23
C ASN A 12 28.47 -6.97 -6.51
N PRO A 13 28.33 -5.67 -6.18
CA PRO A 13 27.18 -5.20 -5.40
C PRO A 13 25.87 -5.24 -6.21
N TRP A 14 25.94 -5.20 -7.54
CA TRP A 14 24.80 -5.10 -8.45
C TRP A 14 24.96 -6.03 -9.66
N SER A 15 23.91 -6.77 -10.04
CA SER A 15 23.92 -7.57 -11.27
C SER A 15 24.17 -6.67 -12.50
N SER A 16 24.76 -7.24 -13.56
CA SER A 16 24.98 -6.50 -14.82
C SER A 16 23.69 -5.92 -15.39
N GLN A 17 22.55 -6.56 -15.11
CA GLN A 17 21.22 -6.12 -15.51
C GLN A 17 20.77 -4.86 -14.74
N GLU A 18 21.04 -4.78 -13.43
CA GLU A 18 20.74 -3.59 -12.60
C GLU A 18 21.59 -2.38 -13.02
N ARG A 19 22.87 -2.59 -13.33
CA ARG A 19 23.74 -1.53 -13.90
C ARG A 19 23.24 -1.01 -15.25
N SER A 20 22.51 -1.81 -16.01
CA SER A 20 21.93 -1.41 -17.30
C SER A 20 20.64 -0.61 -17.09
N LEU A 21 19.81 -1.01 -16.13
CA LEU A 21 18.55 -0.34 -15.81
C LEU A 21 18.77 1.06 -15.20
N GLU A 22 19.81 1.20 -14.38
CA GLU A 22 20.22 2.49 -13.78
C GLU A 22 20.73 3.48 -14.85
N ARG A 23 21.40 2.97 -15.91
CA ARG A 23 21.92 3.80 -17.01
C ARG A 23 20.87 4.24 -18.02
N GLN A 24 19.78 3.50 -18.18
CA GLN A 24 18.87 3.70 -19.32
C GLN A 24 17.78 4.74 -19.09
N GLY A 25 17.50 5.16 -17.84
CA GLY A 25 16.66 6.34 -17.53
C GLY A 25 15.23 6.34 -18.10
N ASN A 26 14.79 5.28 -18.78
CA ASN A 26 13.53 5.18 -19.49
C ASN A 26 13.10 3.71 -19.51
N PHE A 27 11.93 3.41 -18.96
CA PHE A 27 11.35 2.06 -18.96
C PHE A 27 10.40 1.95 -20.17
N PRO A 28 10.77 1.28 -21.28
CA PRO A 28 9.83 1.01 -22.34
C PRO A 28 8.76 0.01 -21.85
N PRO A 29 7.47 0.23 -22.17
CA PRO A 29 6.36 -0.60 -21.70
C PRO A 29 6.32 -2.02 -22.31
N SER A 30 7.25 -2.38 -23.20
CA SER A 30 7.21 -3.62 -23.97
C SER A 30 8.01 -4.80 -23.40
N PHE A 31 8.62 -4.67 -22.21
CA PHE A 31 9.35 -5.76 -21.54
C PHE A 31 8.54 -6.49 -20.44
N PHE A 32 7.23 -6.25 -20.37
CA PHE A 32 6.36 -6.76 -19.31
C PHE A 32 5.54 -7.97 -19.74
N THR A 33 6.22 -9.06 -20.13
CA THR A 33 5.58 -10.37 -20.33
C THR A 33 6.41 -11.47 -19.68
N SER A 34 6.59 -11.39 -18.36
CA SER A 34 6.82 -12.60 -17.57
C SER A 34 6.52 -12.33 -16.10
N LEU A 35 5.76 -13.25 -15.51
CA LEU A 35 5.35 -13.33 -14.12
C LEU A 35 6.58 -13.57 -13.22
N LEU A 36 7.41 -12.53 -13.08
CA LEU A 36 8.47 -12.45 -12.08
C LEU A 36 8.20 -11.17 -11.30
N LEU A 37 8.08 -11.32 -9.99
CA LEU A 37 8.00 -10.24 -9.01
C LEU A 37 9.02 -9.16 -9.38
N GLN A 38 8.58 -8.09 -10.06
CA GLN A 38 9.47 -6.98 -10.36
C GLN A 38 9.75 -6.32 -9.02
N PHE A 39 10.93 -6.58 -8.47
CA PHE A 39 11.49 -5.80 -7.38
C PHE A 39 11.69 -4.38 -7.92
N ARG A 40 10.64 -3.56 -7.81
CA ARG A 40 10.72 -2.17 -8.24
C ARG A 40 11.59 -1.45 -7.23
N LEU A 41 12.71 -0.90 -7.68
CA LEU A 41 13.63 -0.19 -6.80
C LEU A 41 12.90 1.00 -6.16
N PRO A 42 12.85 1.08 -4.82
CA PRO A 42 12.21 2.18 -4.14
C PRO A 42 13.00 3.48 -4.36
N LYS A 43 12.33 4.63 -4.32
CA LYS A 43 13.04 5.91 -4.13
C LYS A 43 13.89 5.82 -2.88
N THR A 44 15.07 6.46 -2.87
CA THR A 44 15.99 6.32 -1.73
C THR A 44 15.62 7.19 -0.53
N GLY A 45 14.65 8.10 -0.69
CA GLY A 45 14.27 9.09 0.32
C GLY A 45 15.06 10.40 0.23
N GLN A 46 16.15 10.45 -0.55
CA GLN A 46 16.88 11.70 -0.79
C GLN A 46 16.00 12.71 -1.55
N THR A 47 15.72 13.85 -0.92
CA THR A 47 14.95 14.95 -1.52
C THR A 47 15.81 16.18 -1.83
N ALA A 48 16.91 16.36 -1.10
CA ALA A 48 17.90 17.41 -1.37
C ALA A 48 18.84 16.99 -2.51
N SER A 49 18.92 17.83 -3.53
CA SER A 49 19.91 17.70 -4.62
C SER A 49 21.14 18.55 -4.31
N TYR A 50 22.31 17.95 -4.50
CA TYR A 50 23.64 18.54 -4.36
C TYR A 50 24.39 18.64 -5.70
N SER A 51 23.89 17.98 -6.75
CA SER A 51 24.41 18.09 -8.12
C SER A 51 23.36 17.66 -9.14
N THR A 52 23.38 18.25 -10.33
CA THR A 52 22.53 17.81 -11.45
C THR A 52 22.77 16.33 -11.73
N GLY A 53 21.68 15.56 -11.76
CA GLY A 53 21.71 14.12 -12.04
C GLY A 53 21.95 13.23 -10.80
N ASP A 54 22.03 13.80 -9.60
CA ASP A 54 22.01 13.01 -8.37
C ASP A 54 20.60 12.48 -8.02
N ASP A 55 20.51 11.63 -7.00
CA ASP A 55 19.24 10.98 -6.66
C ASP A 55 18.21 11.98 -6.08
N GLY A 56 18.67 13.03 -5.39
CA GLY A 56 17.81 14.14 -4.98
C GLY A 56 17.19 14.92 -6.15
N ALA A 57 17.92 15.09 -7.25
CA ALA A 57 17.43 15.72 -8.48
C ALA A 57 16.52 14.80 -9.30
N LEU A 58 16.92 13.54 -9.47
CA LEU A 58 16.22 12.63 -10.38
C LEU A 58 15.03 11.93 -9.73
N GLN A 59 15.10 11.68 -8.41
CA GLN A 59 14.10 10.98 -7.61
C GLN A 59 13.53 9.74 -8.30
N ARG A 60 14.41 8.90 -8.88
CA ARG A 60 14.01 7.71 -9.63
C ARG A 60 13.60 6.59 -8.67
N GLY A 61 12.76 5.69 -9.16
CA GLY A 61 12.24 4.56 -8.38
C GLY A 61 10.79 4.76 -7.95
N VAL A 62 10.27 3.75 -7.26
CA VAL A 62 8.87 3.75 -6.78
C VAL A 62 8.74 4.66 -5.57
N ALA A 63 7.82 5.62 -5.66
CA ALA A 63 7.46 6.46 -4.54
C ALA A 63 6.92 5.61 -3.39
N TRP A 64 7.30 5.96 -2.16
CA TRP A 64 6.82 5.23 -1.00
C TRP A 64 5.32 5.48 -0.78
N PRO A 65 4.55 4.44 -0.43
CA PRO A 65 3.16 4.63 -0.03
C PRO A 65 3.08 5.41 1.29
N SER A 66 1.92 6.02 1.54
CA SER A 66 1.59 6.67 2.81
C SER A 66 0.33 6.02 3.39
N PRO A 67 0.42 5.31 4.53
CA PRO A 67 1.64 5.04 5.31
C PRO A 67 2.57 4.02 4.64
N ARG A 68 3.89 4.16 4.83
CA ARG A 68 4.87 3.17 4.34
C ARG A 68 4.80 1.87 5.13
N PHE A 69 4.67 1.97 6.44
CA PHE A 69 4.65 0.84 7.35
C PHE A 69 3.33 0.75 8.09
N THR A 70 2.78 -0.45 8.19
CA THR A 70 1.60 -0.77 9.01
C THR A 70 2.06 -1.54 10.23
N ALA A 71 1.87 -0.98 11.42
CA ALA A 71 2.30 -1.61 12.67
C ALA A 71 1.25 -2.61 13.18
N GLY A 72 1.66 -3.85 13.44
CA GLY A 72 0.91 -4.80 14.26
C GLY A 72 1.40 -4.80 15.71
N THR A 73 0.96 -5.81 16.47
CA THR A 73 1.38 -6.01 17.87
C THR A 73 2.88 -6.25 17.95
N ASN A 74 3.38 -7.28 17.24
CA ASN A 74 4.80 -7.70 17.28
C ASN A 74 5.48 -7.68 15.90
N THR A 75 4.75 -7.29 14.86
CA THR A 75 5.23 -7.26 13.48
C THR A 75 4.96 -5.92 12.84
N VAL A 76 5.64 -5.65 11.72
CA VAL A 76 5.47 -4.46 10.89
C VAL A 76 5.39 -4.90 9.45
N THR A 77 4.32 -4.52 8.75
CA THR A 77 4.17 -4.74 7.32
C THR A 77 4.70 -3.54 6.55
N ASP A 78 5.60 -3.78 5.60
CA ASP A 78 6.08 -2.78 4.65
C ASP A 78 5.17 -2.75 3.43
N ASN A 79 4.32 -1.72 3.31
CA ASN A 79 3.33 -1.59 2.23
C ASN A 79 3.99 -1.34 0.86
N LEU A 80 5.30 -1.05 0.82
CA LEU A 80 6.06 -0.88 -0.42
C LEU A 80 6.50 -2.22 -1.02
N THR A 81 6.99 -3.12 -0.18
CA THR A 81 7.54 -4.42 -0.60
C THR A 81 6.58 -5.59 -0.35
N GLY A 82 5.53 -5.35 0.43
CA GLY A 82 4.64 -6.35 0.99
C GLY A 82 5.22 -7.04 2.23
N LEU A 83 6.54 -7.02 2.44
CA LEU A 83 7.26 -7.83 3.43
C LEU A 83 6.77 -7.55 4.87
N MET A 84 6.77 -8.60 5.69
CA MET A 84 6.50 -8.47 7.12
C MET A 84 7.78 -8.69 7.91
N TRP A 85 8.07 -7.74 8.78
CA TRP A 85 9.25 -7.68 9.61
C TRP A 85 8.87 -7.87 11.07
N THR A 86 9.79 -8.39 11.86
CA THR A 86 9.68 -8.29 13.32
C THR A 86 9.72 -6.81 13.74
N LYS A 87 8.86 -6.43 14.69
CA LYS A 87 8.79 -5.05 15.20
C LYS A 87 9.99 -4.71 16.07
N ASP A 88 10.49 -5.68 16.83
CA ASP A 88 11.80 -5.59 17.49
C ASP A 88 12.88 -5.97 16.47
N ALA A 89 13.66 -4.97 16.05
CA ALA A 89 14.73 -5.14 15.07
C ALA A 89 15.92 -5.96 15.61
N ASN A 90 16.06 -6.11 16.92
CA ASN A 90 17.10 -6.89 17.58
C ASN A 90 16.48 -7.94 18.52
N LEU A 91 15.51 -8.68 17.98
CA LEU A 91 14.79 -9.74 18.70
C LEU A 91 15.69 -10.79 19.41
N PRO A 92 16.86 -11.19 18.88
CA PRO A 92 17.72 -12.11 19.63
C PRO A 92 18.39 -11.49 20.86
N ALA A 93 18.29 -10.17 21.05
CA ALA A 93 18.96 -9.39 22.09
C ALA A 93 20.49 -9.61 22.18
N SER A 94 21.10 -10.17 21.12
CA SER A 94 22.52 -10.47 21.02
C SER A 94 22.94 -10.50 19.56
N THR A 95 24.19 -10.13 19.29
CA THR A 95 24.80 -10.33 17.97
C THR A 95 25.08 -11.82 17.71
N LYS A 96 25.11 -12.22 16.43
CA LYS A 96 25.34 -13.61 16.00
C LYS A 96 26.30 -13.69 14.83
N THR A 97 27.04 -14.80 14.72
CA THR A 97 27.73 -15.14 13.46
C THR A 97 26.71 -15.39 12.35
N TRP A 98 27.16 -15.41 11.09
CA TRP A 98 26.23 -15.59 9.97
C TRP A 98 25.47 -16.92 10.04
N GLN A 99 26.16 -18.02 10.41
CA GLN A 99 25.51 -19.32 10.58
C GLN A 99 24.56 -19.31 11.78
N GLN A 100 24.98 -18.76 12.92
CA GLN A 100 24.11 -18.63 14.09
C GLN A 100 22.87 -17.77 13.83
N ALA A 101 22.97 -16.77 12.95
CA ALA A 101 21.84 -15.96 12.52
C ALA A 101 20.83 -16.80 11.71
N LEU A 102 21.30 -17.62 10.78
CA LEU A 102 20.44 -18.54 10.03
C LEU A 102 19.77 -19.57 10.96
N ASP A 103 20.54 -20.16 11.87
CA ASP A 103 20.05 -21.14 12.84
C ASP A 103 19.01 -20.52 13.78
N TYR A 104 19.26 -19.29 14.25
CA TYR A 104 18.29 -18.55 15.07
C TYR A 104 16.97 -18.33 14.32
N VAL A 105 17.02 -17.84 13.09
CA VAL A 105 15.77 -17.61 12.35
C VAL A 105 15.08 -18.93 11.98
N ALA A 106 15.82 -20.00 11.71
CA ALA A 106 15.24 -21.33 11.55
C ALA A 106 14.52 -21.78 12.83
N SER A 107 15.08 -21.50 14.01
CA SER A 107 14.45 -21.84 15.30
C SER A 107 13.14 -21.10 15.54
N MET A 108 12.97 -19.89 14.99
CA MET A 108 11.74 -19.12 15.07
C MET A 108 10.55 -19.80 14.39
N ASN A 109 10.80 -20.79 13.53
CA ASN A 109 9.78 -21.51 12.77
C ASN A 109 9.34 -22.83 13.42
N ASN A 110 9.90 -23.17 14.58
CA ASN A 110 9.55 -24.40 15.29
C ASN A 110 8.17 -24.28 15.97
N GLY A 111 7.45 -25.41 16.08
CA GLY A 111 6.16 -25.47 16.77
C GLY A 111 5.09 -24.57 16.11
N ALA A 112 4.44 -23.72 16.92
CA ALA A 112 3.48 -22.73 16.42
C ALA A 112 4.15 -21.53 15.70
N GLY A 113 5.48 -21.48 15.67
CA GLY A 113 6.23 -20.39 15.11
C GLY A 113 6.22 -19.13 15.98
N THR A 114 7.07 -18.17 15.62
CA THR A 114 7.15 -16.90 16.35
C THR A 114 6.06 -15.96 15.86
N TYR A 115 5.30 -15.39 16.79
CA TYR A 115 4.14 -14.54 16.49
C TYR A 115 3.07 -15.23 15.62
N GLY A 116 2.99 -16.56 15.67
CA GLY A 116 2.03 -17.36 14.89
C GLY A 116 2.46 -17.64 13.44
N TYR A 117 3.73 -17.40 13.10
CA TYR A 117 4.27 -17.61 11.75
C TYR A 117 5.49 -18.53 11.74
N THR A 118 5.59 -19.38 10.71
CA THR A 118 6.60 -20.43 10.56
C THR A 118 7.46 -20.30 9.30
N ASP A 119 7.42 -19.13 8.65
CA ASP A 119 8.14 -18.79 7.42
C ASP A 119 9.13 -17.62 7.62
N TRP A 120 9.62 -17.44 8.85
CA TRP A 120 10.67 -16.47 9.15
C TRP A 120 11.98 -16.85 8.48
N ARG A 121 12.69 -15.86 7.97
CA ARG A 121 14.00 -16.02 7.34
C ARG A 121 14.86 -14.78 7.54
N LEU A 122 16.16 -14.95 7.33
CA LEU A 122 17.08 -13.83 7.26
C LEU A 122 16.86 -13.09 5.93
N PRO A 123 16.69 -11.75 5.93
CA PRO A 123 16.42 -10.99 4.71
C PRO A 123 17.56 -11.12 3.73
N ASN A 124 17.27 -11.15 2.44
CA ASN A 124 18.32 -10.98 1.44
C ASN A 124 18.78 -9.50 1.42
N ARG A 125 19.92 -9.21 0.78
CA ARG A 125 20.49 -7.85 0.84
C ARG A 125 19.54 -6.78 0.27
N LYS A 126 18.71 -7.12 -0.71
CA LYS A 126 17.82 -6.15 -1.37
C LYS A 126 16.64 -5.80 -0.46
N GLU A 127 16.11 -6.79 0.25
CA GLU A 127 15.02 -6.59 1.20
C GLU A 127 15.47 -5.72 2.36
N LEU A 128 16.64 -6.01 2.94
CA LEU A 128 17.19 -5.21 4.02
C LEU A 128 17.55 -3.80 3.55
N PHE A 129 18.13 -3.67 2.35
CA PHE A 129 18.41 -2.37 1.74
C PHE A 129 17.14 -1.56 1.47
N SER A 130 16.02 -2.22 1.14
CA SER A 130 14.77 -1.53 0.84
C SER A 130 14.24 -0.72 2.02
N LEU A 131 14.55 -1.10 3.26
CA LEU A 131 14.14 -0.37 4.47
C LEU A 131 14.77 1.02 4.56
N LEU A 132 15.92 1.24 3.93
CA LEU A 132 16.74 2.43 4.15
C LEU A 132 16.08 3.71 3.64
N ASP A 133 16.32 4.79 4.37
CA ASP A 133 16.07 6.17 3.96
C ASP A 133 17.40 6.94 3.96
N ARG A 134 17.79 7.51 2.81
CA ARG A 134 19.02 8.29 2.64
C ARG A 134 18.91 9.72 3.16
N ALA A 135 17.72 10.18 3.51
CA ALA A 135 17.51 11.48 4.16
C ALA A 135 17.69 11.41 5.68
N THR A 136 17.77 10.22 6.27
CA THR A 136 17.95 10.03 7.71
C THR A 136 19.24 9.30 8.05
N TYR A 137 19.70 9.45 9.29
CA TYR A 137 20.90 8.83 9.81
C TYR A 137 20.68 8.41 11.26
N ASN A 138 21.34 7.33 11.70
CA ASN A 138 21.29 6.83 13.08
C ASN A 138 19.89 6.71 13.71
N PRO A 139 18.97 5.86 13.18
CA PRO A 139 19.14 4.97 12.03
C PRO A 139 18.69 5.62 10.71
N SER A 140 19.23 5.14 9.59
CA SER A 140 18.85 5.50 8.23
C SER A 140 17.55 4.79 7.83
N LEU A 141 16.46 5.09 8.54
CA LEU A 141 15.11 4.60 8.31
C LEU A 141 14.12 5.77 8.13
N PRO A 142 12.97 5.55 7.46
CA PRO A 142 11.96 6.58 7.29
C PRO A 142 11.50 7.17 8.62
N THR A 143 11.38 8.49 8.67
CA THR A 143 10.87 9.20 9.85
C THR A 143 9.50 8.65 10.26
N GLY A 144 9.31 8.37 11.55
CA GLY A 144 8.05 7.83 12.07
C GLY A 144 7.87 6.31 11.87
N HIS A 145 8.93 5.58 11.51
CA HIS A 145 8.85 4.12 11.42
C HIS A 145 8.40 3.48 12.75
N PRO A 146 7.63 2.37 12.71
CA PRO A 146 7.09 1.73 13.92
C PRO A 146 8.04 0.70 14.56
N PHE A 147 9.23 0.50 13.98
CA PHE A 147 10.23 -0.43 14.50
C PHE A 147 10.80 0.02 15.84
N THR A 148 11.12 -0.96 16.68
CA THR A 148 11.67 -0.80 18.03
C THR A 148 13.03 -1.47 18.11
N ASN A 149 13.87 -1.02 19.05
CA ASN A 149 15.18 -1.61 19.31
C ASN A 149 16.10 -1.70 18.05
N VAL A 150 15.93 -0.74 17.14
CA VAL A 150 16.77 -0.59 15.95
C VAL A 150 18.18 -0.17 16.37
N GLN A 151 19.16 -0.98 16.02
CA GLN A 151 20.57 -0.70 16.29
C GLN A 151 21.12 0.14 15.13
N SER A 152 21.84 1.21 15.42
CA SER A 152 22.51 2.03 14.39
C SER A 152 23.83 1.40 13.95
N ASP A 153 23.76 0.13 13.55
CA ASP A 153 24.91 -0.74 13.29
C ASP A 153 24.57 -1.74 12.17
N VAL A 154 25.39 -2.77 11.97
CA VAL A 154 25.26 -3.76 10.91
C VAL A 154 24.21 -4.83 11.18
N TYR A 155 23.49 -5.17 10.12
CA TYR A 155 22.56 -6.29 10.10
C TYR A 155 22.93 -7.30 9.03
N TRP A 156 22.87 -8.59 9.38
CA TRP A 156 23.12 -9.67 8.45
C TRP A 156 22.04 -9.78 7.37
N SER A 157 22.46 -10.09 6.15
CA SER A 157 21.59 -10.64 5.11
C SER A 157 21.90 -12.11 4.84
N SER A 158 20.94 -12.83 4.27
CA SER A 158 21.10 -14.22 3.79
C SER A 158 21.94 -14.33 2.52
N THR A 159 22.35 -13.20 1.92
CA THR A 159 23.06 -13.22 0.65
C THR A 159 24.55 -13.43 0.85
N SER A 160 25.10 -14.53 0.35
CA SER A 160 26.57 -14.76 0.33
C SER A 160 27.25 -13.91 -0.75
N CYS A 161 28.53 -13.58 -0.56
CA CYS A 161 29.34 -12.95 -1.60
C CYS A 161 29.78 -13.98 -2.64
N ALA A 162 29.48 -13.73 -3.92
CA ALA A 162 29.80 -14.67 -5.00
C ALA A 162 31.31 -14.90 -5.19
N GLY A 163 32.13 -13.84 -5.09
CA GLY A 163 33.59 -13.95 -5.27
C GLY A 163 34.37 -14.29 -3.99
N ILE A 164 33.69 -14.41 -2.84
CA ILE A 164 34.29 -14.73 -1.54
C ILE A 164 33.29 -15.57 -0.75
N ALA A 165 33.42 -16.90 -0.82
CA ALA A 165 32.48 -17.83 -0.18
C ALA A 165 32.40 -17.69 1.35
N SER A 166 33.50 -17.24 1.99
CA SER A 166 33.56 -16.94 3.42
C SER A 166 32.84 -15.63 3.79
N GLY A 167 32.45 -14.81 2.81
CA GLY A 167 31.79 -13.53 3.03
C GLY A 167 30.28 -13.60 2.83
N ALA A 168 29.55 -12.79 3.61
CA ALA A 168 28.12 -12.56 3.43
C ALA A 168 27.81 -11.07 3.51
N TRP A 169 26.75 -10.62 2.83
CA TRP A 169 26.41 -9.20 2.76
C TRP A 169 25.73 -8.72 4.05
N VAL A 170 26.09 -7.52 4.51
CA VAL A 170 25.46 -6.78 5.60
C VAL A 170 24.97 -5.42 5.11
N VAL A 171 24.01 -4.86 5.84
CA VAL A 171 23.56 -3.47 5.67
C VAL A 171 23.79 -2.72 6.98
N HIS A 172 24.47 -1.59 6.91
CA HIS A 172 24.79 -0.74 8.07
C HIS A 172 23.71 0.32 8.26
N MET A 173 22.98 0.28 9.37
CA MET A 173 21.80 1.11 9.59
C MET A 173 22.10 2.53 10.06
N SER A 174 23.36 2.91 10.32
CA SER A 174 23.71 4.31 10.59
C SER A 174 23.59 5.23 9.36
N GLY A 175 23.91 4.70 8.17
CA GLY A 175 24.03 5.49 6.93
C GLY A 175 23.82 4.69 5.64
N GLY A 176 23.31 3.46 5.73
CA GLY A 176 22.94 2.63 4.59
C GLY A 176 24.11 2.08 3.77
N THR A 177 25.28 1.88 4.37
CA THR A 177 26.44 1.26 3.69
C THR A 177 26.22 -0.24 3.57
N VAL A 178 26.51 -0.80 2.39
CA VAL A 178 26.36 -2.24 2.10
C VAL A 178 27.73 -2.83 1.77
N TYR A 179 28.12 -3.88 2.47
CA TYR A 179 29.42 -4.55 2.27
C TYR A 179 29.36 -6.01 2.70
N ALA A 180 30.43 -6.78 2.47
CA ALA A 180 30.47 -8.20 2.79
C ALA A 180 31.64 -8.57 3.73
N PRO A 181 31.43 -8.57 5.06
CA PRO A 181 32.42 -9.08 6.02
C PRO A 181 32.49 -10.62 5.99
N ASP A 182 33.48 -11.17 6.69
CA ASP A 182 33.61 -12.61 6.92
C ASP A 182 32.47 -13.14 7.79
N LYS A 183 31.98 -14.34 7.48
CA LYS A 183 30.86 -15.01 8.17
C LYS A 183 31.13 -15.31 9.65
N SER A 184 32.39 -15.28 10.09
CA SER A 184 32.77 -15.37 11.50
C SER A 184 32.52 -14.10 12.31
N TYR A 185 32.28 -12.95 11.65
CA TYR A 185 31.94 -11.72 12.35
C TYR A 185 30.57 -11.84 13.04
N VAL A 186 30.39 -11.12 14.15
CA VAL A 186 29.09 -11.07 14.84
C VAL A 186 28.34 -9.81 14.43
N SER A 187 27.05 -9.93 14.14
CA SER A 187 26.21 -8.81 13.67
C SER A 187 24.76 -9.02 14.10
N TYR A 188 23.93 -7.99 13.96
CA TYR A 188 22.52 -8.04 14.35
C TYR A 188 21.67 -8.82 13.35
N VAL A 189 20.55 -9.35 13.84
CA VAL A 189 19.63 -10.19 13.07
C VAL A 189 18.26 -9.55 13.08
N TRP A 190 17.75 -9.21 11.91
CA TRP A 190 16.41 -8.67 11.73
C TRP A 190 15.57 -9.64 10.89
N PRO A 191 14.79 -10.53 11.53
CA PRO A 191 13.99 -11.50 10.81
C PRO A 191 12.94 -10.82 9.95
N VAL A 192 12.84 -11.29 8.71
CA VAL A 192 11.79 -10.95 7.76
C VAL A 192 11.06 -12.24 7.40
N ARG A 193 9.79 -12.12 7.06
CA ARG A 193 9.07 -13.17 6.38
C ARG A 193 8.49 -12.63 5.11
N SER A 194 8.13 -13.53 4.21
CA SER A 194 7.44 -13.13 3.00
C SER A 194 6.23 -12.29 3.38
N GLY A 195 6.11 -11.18 2.67
CA GLY A 195 4.94 -10.35 2.68
C GLY A 195 3.80 -11.03 2.00
N HIS A 196 3.23 -12.05 2.65
CA HIS A 196 2.18 -12.91 2.10
C HIS A 196 2.41 -13.25 0.63
N VAL A 197 3.23 -14.27 0.36
CA VAL A 197 2.88 -15.14 -0.77
C VAL A 197 1.58 -15.85 -0.36
N ASP A 198 0.46 -15.34 -0.87
CA ASP A 198 -0.83 -16.01 -1.00
C ASP A 198 -1.77 -16.16 0.23
N ASN A 199 -1.72 -15.27 1.22
CA ASN A 199 -2.81 -15.18 2.23
C ASN A 199 -3.61 -13.87 2.15
N LEU A 200 -3.56 -13.17 1.02
CA LEU A 200 -4.50 -12.07 0.79
C LEU A 200 -5.92 -12.64 0.73
N VAL A 201 -6.83 -12.01 1.45
CA VAL A 201 -8.24 -12.34 1.42
C VAL A 201 -8.97 -11.39 0.47
N ASN A 202 -9.75 -11.97 -0.46
CA ASN A 202 -10.45 -11.19 -1.47
C ASN A 202 -11.66 -10.46 -0.84
N LEU A 203 -11.80 -9.18 -1.12
CA LEU A 203 -13.01 -8.39 -0.86
C LEU A 203 -13.66 -8.07 -2.20
N ALA A 204 -14.89 -8.54 -2.41
CA ALA A 204 -15.68 -8.22 -3.59
C ALA A 204 -16.88 -7.34 -3.24
N ILE A 205 -17.15 -6.35 -4.10
CA ILE A 205 -18.25 -5.42 -3.99
C ILE A 205 -19.27 -5.70 -5.07
N SER A 206 -20.52 -5.87 -4.66
CA SER A 206 -21.68 -5.93 -5.55
C SER A 206 -22.47 -4.63 -5.44
N LYS A 207 -23.00 -4.15 -6.56
CA LYS A 207 -23.95 -3.03 -6.59
C LYS A 207 -25.35 -3.56 -6.89
N ALA A 208 -26.36 -3.04 -6.20
CA ALA A 208 -27.75 -3.44 -6.35
C ALA A 208 -28.68 -2.21 -6.36
N GLY A 209 -29.94 -2.44 -6.77
CA GLY A 209 -31.00 -1.42 -6.80
C GLY A 209 -31.18 -0.77 -8.15
N THR A 210 -32.07 0.24 -8.22
CA THR A 210 -32.45 0.92 -9.47
C THR A 210 -31.54 2.09 -9.83
N GLY A 211 -30.83 2.64 -8.84
CA GLY A 211 -29.91 3.77 -9.02
C GLY A 211 -28.49 3.33 -9.36
N SER A 212 -27.62 4.31 -9.62
CA SER A 212 -26.21 4.10 -9.89
C SER A 212 -25.32 4.85 -8.89
N GLY A 213 -24.06 4.42 -8.82
CA GLY A 213 -23.06 4.97 -7.94
C GLY A 213 -21.74 4.21 -8.01
N THR A 214 -20.78 4.73 -7.27
CA THR A 214 -19.40 4.22 -7.19
C THR A 214 -19.07 3.87 -5.73
N VAL A 215 -18.33 2.77 -5.54
CA VAL A 215 -17.80 2.38 -4.22
C VAL A 215 -16.27 2.41 -4.27
N THR A 216 -15.64 3.07 -3.31
CA THR A 216 -14.17 3.13 -3.19
C THR A 216 -13.72 2.58 -1.83
N SER A 217 -12.45 2.16 -1.73
CA SER A 217 -11.87 1.67 -0.48
C SER A 217 -10.68 2.50 0.02
N SER A 218 -10.49 2.52 1.34
CA SER A 218 -9.25 2.92 2.03
C SER A 218 -8.83 1.80 2.99
N PRO A 219 -7.66 1.15 2.81
CA PRO A 219 -6.64 1.38 1.78
C PRO A 219 -7.14 1.23 0.34
N ALA A 220 -6.47 1.91 -0.60
CA ALA A 220 -6.86 1.91 -2.00
C ALA A 220 -6.74 0.51 -2.64
N GLY A 221 -7.74 0.13 -3.44
CA GLY A 221 -7.77 -1.16 -4.13
C GLY A 221 -9.08 -1.39 -4.89
N ILE A 222 -10.19 -0.91 -4.32
CA ILE A 222 -11.51 -0.99 -4.96
C ILE A 222 -11.91 0.40 -5.47
N ASN A 223 -12.37 0.42 -6.73
CA ASN A 223 -13.10 1.53 -7.33
C ASN A 223 -14.19 0.94 -8.23
N CYS A 224 -15.31 0.56 -7.61
CA CYS A 224 -16.40 -0.18 -8.23
C CYS A 224 -17.30 0.72 -9.09
N GLY A 225 -16.67 1.46 -10.01
CA GLY A 225 -17.18 1.83 -11.32
C GLY A 225 -16.62 0.93 -12.43
N SER A 226 -15.37 0.44 -12.26
CA SER A 226 -14.68 -0.47 -13.19
C SER A 226 -14.00 -1.66 -12.50
N THR A 227 -13.65 -1.55 -11.21
CA THR A 227 -12.92 -2.58 -10.46
C THR A 227 -13.59 -2.82 -9.12
N CYS A 228 -14.31 -3.93 -9.02
CA CYS A 228 -15.18 -4.24 -7.88
C CYS A 228 -14.61 -5.29 -6.93
N SER A 229 -13.40 -5.79 -7.15
CA SER A 229 -12.74 -6.69 -6.22
C SER A 229 -11.29 -6.29 -6.03
N ALA A 230 -10.80 -6.48 -4.81
CA ALA A 230 -9.38 -6.37 -4.50
C ALA A 230 -9.02 -7.29 -3.34
N SER A 231 -7.75 -7.67 -3.32
CA SER A 231 -7.17 -8.53 -2.31
C SER A 231 -6.53 -7.69 -1.22
N PHE A 232 -6.91 -7.93 0.03
CA PHE A 232 -6.42 -7.21 1.21
C PHE A 232 -5.77 -8.18 2.20
N TYR A 233 -4.87 -7.68 3.04
CA TYR A 233 -4.24 -8.54 4.05
C TYR A 233 -5.22 -8.92 5.17
N PRO A 234 -5.07 -10.10 5.78
CA PRO A 234 -5.81 -10.47 6.97
C PRO A 234 -5.72 -9.40 8.06
N ASP A 235 -6.79 -9.23 8.83
CA ASP A 235 -6.94 -8.25 9.92
C ASP A 235 -6.85 -6.77 9.51
N THR A 236 -6.73 -6.48 8.21
CA THR A 236 -6.80 -5.11 7.70
C THR A 236 -8.21 -4.57 7.87
N SER A 237 -8.34 -3.38 8.46
CA SER A 237 -9.59 -2.62 8.45
C SER A 237 -9.69 -1.83 7.15
N VAL A 238 -10.58 -2.25 6.26
CA VAL A 238 -10.88 -1.61 4.98
C VAL A 238 -12.14 -0.76 5.14
N THR A 239 -12.03 0.54 4.94
CA THR A 239 -13.17 1.46 4.94
C THR A 239 -13.69 1.63 3.51
N LEU A 240 -14.90 1.17 3.26
CA LEU A 240 -15.63 1.37 2.01
C LEU A 240 -16.42 2.68 2.06
N THR A 241 -16.44 3.42 0.95
CA THR A 241 -17.21 4.66 0.79
C THR A 241 -18.08 4.57 -0.45
N ALA A 242 -19.39 4.74 -0.30
CA ALA A 242 -20.35 4.80 -1.40
C ALA A 242 -20.67 6.25 -1.78
N THR A 243 -20.59 6.54 -3.08
CA THR A 243 -20.96 7.83 -3.67
C THR A 243 -22.03 7.57 -4.73
N ALA A 244 -23.23 8.09 -4.53
CA ALA A 244 -24.32 7.96 -5.50
C ALA A 244 -24.11 8.93 -6.68
N ASP A 245 -24.47 8.49 -7.89
CA ASP A 245 -24.42 9.36 -9.06
C ASP A 245 -25.61 10.35 -9.07
N SER A 246 -25.54 11.36 -9.95
CA SER A 246 -26.65 12.30 -10.14
C SER A 246 -27.95 11.57 -10.47
N GLY A 247 -29.03 11.90 -9.76
CA GLY A 247 -30.33 11.23 -9.89
C GLY A 247 -30.46 9.91 -9.13
N SER A 248 -29.47 9.55 -8.31
CA SER A 248 -29.49 8.36 -7.44
C SER A 248 -29.20 8.71 -5.99
N THR A 249 -29.63 7.84 -5.08
CA THR A 249 -29.35 7.89 -3.63
C THR A 249 -28.82 6.56 -3.14
N PHE A 250 -27.82 6.59 -2.26
CA PHE A 250 -27.35 5.40 -1.56
C PHE A 250 -28.34 5.00 -0.46
N THR A 251 -28.79 3.75 -0.43
CA THR A 251 -29.82 3.28 0.50
C THR A 251 -29.26 2.39 1.60
N GLY A 252 -28.08 1.78 1.43
CA GLY A 252 -27.41 1.02 2.49
C GLY A 252 -26.47 -0.09 2.01
N TRP A 253 -25.75 -0.66 2.98
CA TRP A 253 -24.85 -1.79 2.86
C TRP A 253 -25.52 -3.08 3.33
N SER A 254 -25.15 -4.22 2.74
CA SER A 254 -25.54 -5.55 3.21
C SER A 254 -24.43 -6.61 3.00
N VAL A 255 -24.67 -7.81 3.56
CA VAL A 255 -23.75 -8.98 3.61
C VAL A 255 -22.68 -8.82 4.70
N ASP A 256 -21.40 -8.71 4.37
CA ASP A 256 -20.31 -8.68 5.36
C ASP A 256 -20.09 -7.29 6.00
N CYS A 257 -20.92 -6.33 5.60
CA CYS A 257 -21.03 -5.02 6.22
C CYS A 257 -22.46 -4.50 6.08
N THR A 258 -22.99 -3.92 7.15
CA THR A 258 -24.40 -3.49 7.21
C THR A 258 -24.49 -2.06 7.72
N GLY A 259 -25.54 -1.36 7.31
CA GLY A 259 -25.83 0.02 7.77
C GLY A 259 -26.18 0.96 6.62
N THR A 260 -26.64 2.15 6.97
CA THR A 260 -27.09 3.19 6.02
C THR A 260 -26.12 4.36 5.89
N SER A 261 -25.05 4.37 6.69
CA SER A 261 -23.98 5.37 6.55
C SER A 261 -23.29 5.22 5.19
N SER A 262 -22.86 6.35 4.60
CA SER A 262 -22.10 6.34 3.34
C SER A 262 -20.75 5.62 3.45
N THR A 263 -20.28 5.36 4.67
CA THR A 263 -19.04 4.62 4.95
C THR A 263 -19.31 3.32 5.70
N CYS A 264 -18.50 2.29 5.41
CA CYS A 264 -18.62 0.96 5.97
C CYS A 264 -17.22 0.39 6.30
N PRO A 265 -16.87 0.20 7.58
CA PRO A 265 -15.60 -0.45 7.96
C PRO A 265 -15.71 -1.97 7.93
N VAL A 266 -14.78 -2.62 7.25
CA VAL A 266 -14.70 -4.08 7.08
C VAL A 266 -13.37 -4.60 7.58
N THR A 267 -13.37 -5.41 8.63
CA THR A 267 -12.15 -6.13 9.05
C THR A 267 -11.98 -7.40 8.22
N MET A 268 -10.87 -7.51 7.52
CA MET A 268 -10.59 -8.59 6.57
C MET A 268 -10.06 -9.84 7.29
N SER A 269 -10.90 -10.59 7.99
CA SER A 269 -10.48 -11.86 8.64
C SER A 269 -10.55 -13.09 7.71
N ALA A 270 -11.30 -12.99 6.61
CA ALA A 270 -11.50 -14.01 5.58
C ALA A 270 -11.92 -13.31 4.28
N ALA A 271 -12.13 -14.07 3.20
CA ALA A 271 -12.75 -13.52 1.99
C ALA A 271 -14.16 -12.99 2.32
N LYS A 272 -14.48 -11.79 1.82
CA LYS A 272 -15.71 -11.07 2.14
C LYS A 272 -16.39 -10.52 0.90
N ASN A 273 -17.70 -10.38 0.99
CA ASN A 273 -18.56 -9.81 -0.03
C ASN A 273 -19.42 -8.71 0.61
N VAL A 274 -19.42 -7.52 0.03
CA VAL A 274 -20.25 -6.40 0.49
C VAL A 274 -21.13 -5.92 -0.65
N THR A 275 -22.41 -5.70 -0.37
CA THR A 275 -23.35 -5.16 -1.36
C THR A 275 -23.72 -3.73 -1.01
N ALA A 276 -23.53 -2.81 -1.97
CA ALA A 276 -23.98 -1.42 -1.92
C ALA A 276 -25.28 -1.27 -2.71
N THR A 277 -26.34 -0.74 -2.09
CA THR A 277 -27.62 -0.52 -2.78
C THR A 277 -27.83 0.97 -3.09
N PHE A 278 -28.22 1.26 -4.33
CA PHE A 278 -28.56 2.58 -4.81
C PHE A 278 -29.99 2.58 -5.39
N ALA A 279 -30.75 3.63 -5.14
CA ALA A 279 -32.09 3.83 -5.69
C ALA A 279 -32.15 5.11 -6.52
N THR A 280 -32.94 5.12 -7.59
CA THR A 280 -33.23 6.35 -8.34
C THR A 280 -34.02 7.32 -7.47
N VAL A 281 -33.65 8.59 -7.54
CA VAL A 281 -34.46 9.66 -6.95
C VAL A 281 -35.64 9.88 -7.88
N ALA A 282 -36.84 9.56 -7.42
CA ALA A 282 -38.06 9.86 -8.17
C ALA A 282 -38.10 11.38 -8.44
N PRO A 283 -38.45 11.81 -9.66
CA PRO A 283 -38.60 13.23 -9.95
C PRO A 283 -39.59 13.80 -8.94
N THR A 284 -39.16 14.82 -8.20
CA THR A 284 -40.05 15.54 -7.30
C THR A 284 -41.15 16.12 -8.17
N ALA A 285 -42.37 15.59 -8.07
CA ALA A 285 -43.51 16.17 -8.74
C ALA A 285 -43.65 17.58 -8.16
N THR A 286 -43.17 18.59 -8.89
CA THR A 286 -43.48 19.98 -8.60
C THR A 286 -44.97 20.09 -8.79
N VAL A 287 -45.73 20.02 -7.68
CA VAL A 287 -47.14 20.41 -7.71
C VAL A 287 -47.11 21.88 -8.16
N PRO A 288 -47.64 22.22 -9.36
CA PRO A 288 -47.73 23.61 -9.76
C PRO A 288 -48.49 24.34 -8.65
N THR A 289 -47.85 25.34 -8.05
CA THR A 289 -48.49 26.16 -7.04
C THR A 289 -49.71 26.85 -7.67
N PHE A 290 -50.77 27.07 -6.89
CA PHE A 290 -52.06 27.63 -7.35
C PHE A 290 -51.95 28.96 -8.12
N ASN A 291 -50.79 29.63 -8.07
CA ASN A 291 -50.51 30.90 -8.73
C ASN A 291 -50.46 30.82 -10.27
N GLU A 292 -50.22 29.66 -10.89
CA GLU A 292 -50.25 29.53 -12.35
C GLU A 292 -51.66 29.26 -12.91
N TYR A 293 -52.50 28.51 -12.18
CA TYR A 293 -53.91 28.29 -12.56
C TYR A 293 -54.83 29.46 -12.19
N GLY A 294 -54.46 30.26 -11.18
CA GLY A 294 -55.22 31.46 -10.79
C GLY A 294 -55.34 32.48 -11.93
N ALA A 295 -54.29 32.66 -12.73
CA ALA A 295 -54.32 33.55 -13.89
C ALA A 295 -55.22 33.02 -15.02
N ILE A 296 -55.21 31.71 -15.26
CA ILE A 296 -56.04 31.06 -16.29
C ILE A 296 -57.53 31.13 -15.91
N ILE A 297 -57.87 30.86 -14.65
CA ILE A 297 -59.26 30.93 -14.16
C ILE A 297 -59.77 32.38 -14.18
N LEU A 298 -58.95 33.37 -13.82
CA LEU A 298 -59.33 34.79 -13.92
C LEU A 298 -59.57 35.22 -15.37
N MET A 299 -58.74 34.80 -16.34
CA MET A 299 -58.93 35.14 -17.75
C MET A 299 -60.20 34.53 -18.34
N VAL A 300 -60.53 33.29 -17.99
CA VAL A 300 -61.76 32.63 -18.45
C VAL A 300 -63.01 33.30 -17.86
N LEU A 301 -63.00 33.65 -16.57
CA LEU A 301 -64.11 34.37 -15.93
C LEU A 301 -64.26 35.79 -16.48
N SER A 302 -63.16 36.50 -16.71
CA SER A 302 -63.16 37.85 -17.32
C SER A 302 -63.70 37.82 -18.75
N GLY A 303 -63.32 36.81 -19.54
CA GLY A 303 -63.84 36.58 -20.89
C GLY A 303 -65.33 36.25 -20.90
N LEU A 304 -65.81 35.42 -19.96
CA LEU A 304 -67.25 35.11 -19.84
C LEU A 304 -68.08 36.33 -19.45
N VAL A 305 -67.56 37.18 -18.56
CA VAL A 305 -68.21 38.43 -18.15
C VAL A 305 -68.25 39.43 -19.31
N LEU A 306 -67.18 39.52 -20.11
CA LEU A 306 -67.14 40.38 -21.30
C LEU A 306 -68.11 39.90 -22.39
N MET A 307 -68.18 38.59 -22.62
CA MET A 307 -69.13 37.96 -23.55
C MET A 307 -70.59 38.20 -23.13
N ARG A 308 -70.90 38.13 -21.82
CA ARG A 308 -72.23 38.45 -21.29
C ARG A 308 -72.57 39.95 -21.44
N LYS A 309 -71.59 40.86 -21.29
CA LYS A 309 -71.78 42.30 -21.54
C LYS A 309 -72.00 42.63 -23.03
N LEU A 310 -71.39 41.89 -23.94
CA LEU A 310 -71.53 42.10 -25.39
C LEU A 310 -72.87 41.57 -25.96
N ARG A 311 -73.45 40.53 -25.35
CA ARG A 311 -74.80 40.03 -25.71
C ARG A 311 -75.97 40.87 -25.20
N ALA A 312 -75.73 41.80 -24.27
CA ALA A 312 -76.76 42.59 -23.60
C ALA A 312 -76.88 44.03 -24.11
N ARG A 313 -76.22 44.40 -25.22
CA ARG A 313 -76.44 45.69 -25.89
C ARG A 313 -77.51 45.50 -26.98
N PRO A 314 -78.70 46.11 -26.84
CA PRO A 314 -79.74 46.09 -27.86
C PRO A 314 -79.36 46.94 -29.08
#